data_AF-A0AAT9L1X3-F1
#
_entry.id   AF-A0AAT9L1X3-F1
#
_cell.length_a   1.000
_cell.length_b   1.000
_cell.length_c   1.000
_cell.angle_alpha   90.00
_cell.angle_beta   90.00
_cell.angle_gamma   90.00
#
_symmetry.space_group_name_H-M   'P 1'
#
loop_
_entity.id
_entity.type
_entity.pdbx_description
1 polymer ?
#
loop_
_entity_poly.entity_id
_entity_poly.type
_entity_poly.pdbx_seq_one_letter_code
_entity_poly.pdbx_strand_id
1 'polypeptide(L)'
;MSVDYLISALTAGLPAQVDTPLGFVRRRLTDKIPPRIPTTPSTASGTPAPPHRILMECTDCGRPGQPEALPDGLCRPCRTTHHPDTDETTAPPAEAAQIKARMTNLRGLLKTV
;
A
#
# COMPACT_ATOMS: atom_id res chain seq x y z
N MET A 1 -7.35 -14.03 -16.24
CA MET A 1 -6.09 -13.99 -15.44
C MET A 1 -5.80 -15.43 -15.02
N SER A 2 -4.72 -16.04 -15.53
CA SER A 2 -4.42 -17.46 -15.25
C SER A 2 -3.75 -17.62 -13.89
N VAL A 3 -3.79 -18.84 -13.34
CA VAL A 3 -3.12 -19.17 -12.07
C VAL A 3 -1.60 -18.97 -12.20
N ASP A 4 -1.00 -19.33 -13.34
CA ASP A 4 0.43 -19.16 -13.60
C ASP A 4 0.88 -17.69 -13.57
N TYR A 5 0.05 -16.80 -14.11
CA TYR A 5 0.28 -15.36 -14.03
C TYR A 5 0.26 -14.90 -12.59
N LEU A 6 -0.71 -15.37 -11.81
CA LEU A 6 -0.89 -14.97 -10.42
C LEU A 6 0.27 -15.46 -9.53
N ILE A 7 0.73 -16.71 -9.73
CA ILE A 7 1.93 -17.24 -9.07
C ILE A 7 3.14 -16.40 -9.45
N SER A 8 3.36 -16.18 -10.74
CA SER A 8 4.52 -15.41 -11.22
C SER A 8 4.54 -13.99 -10.67
N ALA A 9 3.38 -13.31 -10.64
CA ALA A 9 3.26 -11.96 -10.10
C ALA A 9 3.56 -11.91 -8.60
N LEU A 10 3.10 -12.90 -7.84
CA LEU A 10 3.31 -12.94 -6.39
C LEU A 10 4.73 -13.38 -5.98
N THR A 11 5.37 -14.25 -6.76
CA THR A 11 6.70 -14.78 -6.43
C THR A 11 7.85 -14.06 -7.13
N ALA A 12 7.55 -13.11 -8.02
CA ALA A 12 8.57 -12.32 -8.71
C ALA A 12 9.50 -11.61 -7.72
N GLY A 13 10.80 -11.84 -7.87
CA GLY A 13 11.83 -11.21 -7.03
C GLY A 13 11.97 -11.78 -5.62
N LEU A 14 11.43 -12.98 -5.37
CA LEU A 14 11.83 -13.81 -4.23
C LEU A 14 13.06 -14.65 -4.61
N PRO A 15 13.97 -14.92 -3.66
CA PRO A 15 15.05 -15.90 -3.86
C PRO A 15 14.46 -17.31 -3.99
N ALA A 16 15.24 -18.24 -4.56
CA ALA A 16 14.81 -19.64 -4.74
C ALA A 16 14.46 -20.34 -3.42
N GLN A 17 15.07 -19.91 -2.30
CA GLN A 17 14.80 -20.41 -0.96
C GLN A 17 14.81 -19.26 0.05
N VAL A 18 13.91 -19.32 1.03
CA VAL A 18 13.81 -18.37 2.13
C VAL A 18 13.88 -19.14 3.46
N ASP A 19 15.07 -19.18 4.06
CA ASP A 19 15.29 -19.93 5.31
C ASP A 19 14.64 -19.26 6.52
N THR A 20 14.44 -17.94 6.49
CA THR A 20 13.80 -17.19 7.58
C THR A 20 12.88 -16.10 7.03
N PRO A 21 11.56 -16.36 6.93
CA PRO A 21 10.60 -15.42 6.35
C PRO A 21 10.61 -14.04 7.00
N LEU A 22 10.65 -13.99 8.33
CA LEU A 22 10.70 -12.72 9.08
C LEU A 22 11.98 -11.93 8.81
N GLY A 23 13.12 -12.62 8.76
CA GLY A 23 14.42 -12.02 8.48
C GLY A 23 14.49 -11.45 7.07
N PHE A 24 13.97 -12.20 6.09
CA PHE A 24 13.85 -11.76 4.70
C PHE A 24 13.01 -10.48 4.58
N VAL A 25 11.80 -10.46 5.15
CA VAL A 25 10.92 -9.29 5.09
C VAL A 25 11.58 -8.07 5.76
N ARG A 26 12.15 -8.23 6.96
CA ARG A 26 12.82 -7.14 7.67
C ARG A 26 13.97 -6.55 6.86
N ARG A 27 14.79 -7.41 6.24
CA ARG A 27 15.90 -6.99 5.40
C ARG A 27 15.40 -6.28 4.14
N ARG A 28 14.39 -6.81 3.46
CA ARG A 28 13.81 -6.15 2.28
C ARG A 28 13.23 -4.78 2.61
N LEU A 29 12.51 -4.66 3.72
CA LEU A 29 11.95 -3.37 4.17
C LEU A 29 13.04 -2.34 4.47
N THR A 30 14.22 -2.78 4.93
CA THR A 30 15.35 -1.90 5.22
C THR A 30 16.11 -1.55 3.95
N ASP A 31 16.47 -2.56 3.15
CA ASP A 31 17.32 -2.43 1.96
C ASP A 31 16.57 -1.81 0.77
N LYS A 32 15.24 -1.90 0.75
CA LYS A 32 14.36 -1.27 -0.26
C LYS A 32 13.58 -0.10 0.29
N ILE A 33 13.96 0.43 1.47
CA ILE A 33 13.38 1.67 1.96
C ILE A 33 13.76 2.79 0.99
N PRO A 34 12.80 3.57 0.46
CA PRO A 34 13.15 4.75 -0.31
C PRO A 34 14.00 5.72 0.54
N PRO A 35 14.99 6.40 -0.05
CA PRO A 35 15.75 7.40 0.68
C PRO A 35 14.81 8.45 1.27
N ARG A 36 15.09 8.91 2.49
CA ARG A 36 14.29 9.97 3.11
C ARG A 36 14.37 11.21 2.22
N ILE A 37 13.22 11.69 1.78
CA ILE A 37 13.12 12.96 1.06
C ILE A 37 13.41 14.07 2.09
N PRO A 38 14.41 14.94 1.87
CA PRO A 38 14.69 16.04 2.77
C PRO A 38 13.44 16.92 2.92
N THR A 39 12.92 17.03 4.15
CA THR A 39 11.81 17.92 4.51
C THR A 39 12.28 19.32 4.87
N THR A 40 13.57 19.65 4.66
CA THR A 40 14.10 20.98 4.93
C THR A 40 13.30 22.00 4.10
N PRO A 41 12.56 22.93 4.75
CA PRO A 41 12.02 24.06 4.03
C PRO A 41 13.22 24.78 3.43
N SER A 42 13.22 24.93 2.11
CA SER A 42 14.24 25.68 1.40
C SER A 42 14.31 27.07 2.04
N THR A 43 15.35 27.35 2.83
CA THR A 43 15.70 28.70 3.23
C THR A 43 16.11 29.40 1.95
N ALA A 44 15.13 30.06 1.33
CA ALA A 44 15.26 30.71 0.04
C ALA A 44 16.41 31.72 0.08
N SER A 45 17.50 31.38 -0.60
CA SER A 45 18.46 32.38 -1.05
C SER A 45 17.80 33.15 -2.20
N GLY A 46 17.17 34.28 -1.86
CA GLY A 46 17.12 35.48 -2.69
C GLY A 46 16.56 35.40 -4.12
N THR A 47 15.66 34.48 -4.48
CA THR A 47 14.66 34.62 -5.57
C THR A 47 13.66 33.45 -5.47
N PRO A 48 12.33 33.65 -5.39
CA PRO A 48 11.38 32.56 -5.41
C PRO A 48 11.40 31.91 -6.81
N ALA A 49 11.98 30.71 -6.93
CA ALA A 49 11.71 29.87 -8.09
C ALA A 49 10.18 29.60 -8.14
N PRO A 50 9.54 29.65 -9.32
CA PRO A 50 8.12 29.33 -9.41
C PRO A 50 7.91 27.92 -8.85
N PRO A 51 6.95 27.70 -7.94
CA PRO A 51 6.74 26.38 -7.36
C PRO A 51 6.42 25.44 -8.51
N HIS A 52 7.25 24.43 -8.74
CA HIS A 52 6.91 23.32 -9.62
C HIS A 52 5.65 22.68 -9.04
N ARG A 53 4.47 23.05 -9.57
CA ARG A 53 3.18 22.51 -9.14
C ARG A 53 3.07 21.10 -9.70
N ILE A 54 3.67 20.13 -9.01
CA ILE A 54 3.49 18.71 -9.34
C ILE A 54 1.99 18.42 -9.19
N LEU A 55 1.36 18.03 -10.29
CA LEU A 55 -0.01 17.54 -10.30
C LEU A 55 0.05 16.02 -10.33
N MET A 56 -0.73 15.40 -9.46
CA MET A 56 -0.97 13.97 -9.42
C MET A 56 -2.33 13.68 -10.09
N GLU A 57 -2.53 12.47 -10.59
CA GLU A 57 -3.78 12.05 -11.21
C GLU A 57 -4.53 11.07 -10.31
N CYS A 58 -5.85 11.19 -10.27
CA CYS A 58 -6.70 10.20 -9.62
C CYS A 58 -6.51 8.84 -10.31
N THR A 59 -6.21 7.80 -9.54
CA THR A 59 -5.95 6.45 -10.09
C THR A 59 -7.18 5.77 -10.68
N ASP A 60 -8.37 6.32 -10.41
CA ASP A 60 -9.65 5.81 -10.91
C ASP A 60 -10.16 6.60 -12.13
N CYS A 61 -10.26 7.94 -12.01
CA CYS A 61 -10.87 8.79 -13.05
C CYS A 61 -9.89 9.69 -13.80
N GLY A 62 -8.59 9.63 -13.48
CA GLY A 62 -7.54 10.44 -14.13
C GLY A 62 -7.57 11.94 -13.81
N ARG A 63 -8.46 12.39 -12.91
CA ARG A 63 -8.59 13.82 -12.58
C ARG A 63 -7.28 14.36 -11.97
N PRO A 64 -6.67 15.41 -12.55
CA PRO A 64 -5.48 16.01 -11.98
C PRO A 64 -5.79 16.79 -10.70
N GLY A 65 -4.89 16.75 -9.73
CA GLY A 65 -5.00 17.43 -8.46
C GLY A 65 -3.65 17.61 -7.77
N GLN A 66 -3.58 18.46 -6.75
CA GLN A 66 -2.43 18.48 -5.86
C GLN A 66 -2.35 17.14 -5.09
N PRO A 67 -1.15 16.70 -4.66
CA PRO A 67 -0.99 15.47 -3.90
C PRO A 67 -1.94 15.37 -2.69
N GLU A 68 -2.17 16.48 -1.99
CA GLU A 68 -3.04 16.56 -0.82
C GLU A 68 -4.53 16.43 -1.16
N ALA A 69 -4.92 16.69 -2.42
CA ALA A 69 -6.29 16.54 -2.91
C ALA A 69 -6.64 15.09 -3.31
N LEU A 70 -5.63 14.22 -3.38
CA LEU A 70 -5.75 12.80 -3.76
C LEU A 70 -5.23 11.89 -2.63
N PRO A 71 -5.83 11.92 -1.43
CA PRO A 71 -5.48 10.94 -0.39
C PRO A 71 -5.79 9.54 -0.91
N ASP A 72 -4.89 8.60 -0.65
CA ASP A 72 -4.90 7.23 -1.19
C ASP A 72 -4.88 7.14 -2.72
N GLY A 73 -4.51 8.23 -3.41
CA GLY A 73 -4.51 8.32 -4.87
C GLY A 73 -5.90 8.57 -5.48
N LEU A 74 -6.92 8.85 -4.67
CA LEU A 74 -8.30 9.03 -5.14
C LEU A 74 -8.84 10.44 -4.87
N CYS A 75 -9.47 11.03 -5.89
CA CYS A 75 -10.20 12.28 -5.71
C CYS A 75 -11.42 12.06 -4.81
N ARG A 76 -11.87 13.12 -4.14
CA ARG A 76 -12.96 13.04 -3.16
C ARG A 76 -14.20 12.26 -3.66
N PRO A 77 -14.74 12.52 -4.87
CA PRO A 77 -15.86 11.75 -5.41
C PRO A 77 -15.56 10.25 -5.57
N CYS A 78 -14.45 9.89 -6.23
CA CYS A 78 -14.06 8.48 -6.39
C CYS A 78 -13.86 7.80 -5.03
N ARG A 79 -13.20 8.47 -4.08
CA ARG A 79 -12.98 7.94 -2.74
C ARG A 79 -14.31 7.67 -2.02
N THR A 80 -15.29 8.57 -2.09
CA THR A 80 -16.62 8.33 -1.50
C THR A 80 -17.41 7.23 -2.21
N THR A 81 -17.13 6.95 -3.49
CA THR A 81 -17.74 5.83 -4.20
C THR A 81 -17.13 4.49 -3.80
N HIS A 82 -15.81 4.44 -3.59
CA HIS A 82 -15.07 3.23 -3.16
C HIS A 82 -15.14 2.98 -1.65
N HIS A 83 -15.35 4.03 -0.86
CA HIS A 83 -15.66 4.00 0.57
C HIS A 83 -16.92 4.84 0.78
N PRO A 84 -18.12 4.32 0.45
CA PRO A 84 -19.34 4.97 0.87
C PRO A 84 -19.31 4.98 2.39
N ASP A 85 -19.23 6.18 2.99
CA ASP A 85 -19.11 6.46 4.44
C ASP A 85 -19.38 5.22 5.28
N THR A 86 -18.34 4.40 5.40
CA THR A 86 -18.38 3.24 6.25
C THR A 86 -17.89 3.79 7.57
N ASP A 87 -18.82 4.46 8.24
CA ASP A 87 -18.83 4.70 9.67
C ASP A 87 -18.17 3.49 10.32
N GLU A 88 -16.91 3.67 10.75
CA GLU A 88 -16.05 2.74 11.47
C GLU A 88 -16.61 1.30 11.51
N THR A 89 -16.73 0.64 10.35
CA THR A 89 -17.36 -0.69 10.33
C THR A 89 -16.30 -1.66 10.77
N THR A 90 -16.20 -1.78 12.10
CA THR A 90 -15.98 -3.05 12.75
C THR A 90 -16.76 -4.08 11.93
N ALA A 91 -16.05 -4.90 11.16
CA ALA A 91 -16.67 -5.98 10.40
C ALA A 91 -17.71 -6.65 11.32
N PRO A 92 -18.94 -6.89 10.86
CA PRO A 92 -19.99 -7.43 11.72
C PRO A 92 -19.40 -8.61 12.50
N PRO A 93 -19.61 -8.72 13.82
CA PRO A 93 -18.81 -9.59 14.69
C PRO A 93 -18.67 -11.04 14.18
N ALA A 94 -19.67 -11.52 13.44
CA ALA A 94 -19.67 -12.80 12.75
C ALA A 94 -18.60 -12.91 11.64
N GLU A 95 -18.41 -11.89 10.81
CA GLU A 95 -17.40 -11.85 9.76
C GLU A 95 -15.98 -11.79 10.34
N ALA A 96 -15.77 -10.94 11.36
CA ALA A 96 -14.49 -10.88 12.07
C ALA A 96 -14.12 -12.25 12.70
N ALA A 97 -15.11 -12.95 13.28
CA ALA A 97 -14.93 -14.30 13.83
C ALA A 97 -14.58 -15.33 12.74
N GLN A 98 -15.24 -15.27 11.58
CA GLN A 98 -14.95 -16.15 10.44
C GLN A 98 -13.54 -15.91 9.88
N ILE A 99 -13.13 -14.65 9.71
CA ILE A 99 -11.77 -14.30 9.28
C ILE A 99 -10.75 -14.84 10.29
N LYS A 100 -10.99 -14.65 11.60
CA LYS A 100 -10.10 -15.15 12.65
C LYS A 100 -10.01 -16.68 12.65
N ALA A 101 -11.12 -17.38 12.47
CA ALA A 101 -11.14 -18.84 12.35
C ALA A 101 -10.35 -19.33 11.13
N ARG A 102 -10.55 -18.71 9.97
CA ARG A 102 -9.83 -19.02 8.73
C ARG A 102 -8.33 -18.80 8.86
N MET A 103 -7.90 -17.66 9.42
CA MET A 103 -6.49 -17.35 9.67
C MET A 103 -5.84 -18.30 10.69
N THR A 104 -6.62 -18.84 11.63
CA THR A 104 -6.14 -19.84 12.59
C THR A 104 -5.92 -21.18 11.90
N ASN A 105 -6.86 -21.61 11.05
CA ASN A 105 -6.71 -22.83 10.25
C ASN A 105 -5.47 -22.75 9.33
N LEU A 106 -5.30 -21.65 8.60
CA LEU A 106 -4.12 -21.45 7.72
C LEU A 106 -2.80 -21.54 8.48
N ARG A 107 -2.70 -20.91 9.66
CA ARG A 107 -1.51 -21.03 10.52
C ARG A 107 -1.26 -22.46 11.02
N GLY A 108 -2.33 -23.23 11.27
CA GLY A 108 -2.21 -24.65 11.62
C GLY A 108 -1.60 -25.46 10.48
N LEU A 109 -2.09 -25.27 9.26
CA LEU A 109 -1.58 -25.93 8.06
C LEU A 109 -0.12 -25.58 7.74
N LEU A 110 0.29 -24.34 8.03
CA LEU A 110 1.66 -23.87 7.78
C LEU A 110 2.67 -24.31 8.86
N LYS A 111 2.22 -24.76 10.03
CA LYS A 111 3.11 -25.23 11.12
C LYS A 111 3.58 -26.67 10.96
N THR A 112 2.93 -27.44 10.10
CA THR A 112 3.22 -28.87 9.90
C THR A 112 4.23 -29.14 8.77
N VAL A 113 4.91 -28.10 8.30
CA VAL A 113 5.98 -28.12 7.30
C VAL A 113 7.24 -27.54 7.94
#